data_AF-A0A352DLP2-F1
#
_entry.id   AF-A0A352DLP2-F1
#
_cell.length_a   1.000
_cell.length_b   1.000
_cell.length_c   1.000
_cell.angle_alpha   90.00
_cell.angle_beta   90.00
_cell.angle_gamma   90.00
#
_symmetry.space_group_name_H-M   'P 1'
#
loop_
_entity.id
_entity.type
_entity.pdbx_description
1 polymer ?
#
loop_
_entity_poly.entity_id
_entity_poly.type
_entity_poly.pdbx_seq_one_letter_code
_entity_poly.pdbx_strand_id
1 'polypeptide(L)'
;MTKNPNVLKWVDEMIALCKPEKVVWIDGSQEQIDALIEEVTSLPDDSWDKMYKLNPEKYPNCLYHRTRPNDVARVEDRTFICSKEKSGAGPTNNWMAPDEMKALLTPMYDGVMKGRTMYVIPYSMGPIGSPLAKVGVEVTDSIYVVLNMNIMTRMGKQAFENLGDTSDDFVRGLHSKADVDPEKRYIVQFPEENTIWSINSAYGGNVLLGKKCFALRIASFQGKNEAWMAEHMLILGVKKPDGDVKYITAAFPSACGKTNLAMLIPPEGYKK
;
A
#
# COMPACT_ATOMS: atom_id res chain seq x y z
N MET A 1 -11.66 16.31 -5.63
CA MET A 1 -11.09 15.52 -4.51
C MET A 1 -10.05 16.29 -3.72
N THR A 2 -9.10 16.98 -4.37
CA THR A 2 -8.16 17.91 -3.72
C THR A 2 -7.98 19.15 -4.60
N LYS A 3 -7.47 20.26 -4.03
CA LYS A 3 -7.00 21.43 -4.78
C LYS A 3 -5.47 21.50 -4.88
N ASN A 4 -4.77 20.52 -4.31
CA ASN A 4 -3.33 20.53 -4.23
C ASN A 4 -2.68 20.36 -5.62
N PRO A 5 -1.98 21.39 -6.14
CA PRO A 5 -1.47 21.38 -7.51
C PRO A 5 -0.38 20.33 -7.73
N ASN A 6 0.38 19.96 -6.69
CA ASN A 6 1.43 18.95 -6.80
C ASN A 6 0.84 17.54 -6.97
N VAL A 7 -0.21 17.24 -6.21
CA VAL A 7 -0.95 15.97 -6.33
C VAL A 7 -1.61 15.88 -7.71
N LEU A 8 -2.29 16.95 -8.14
CA LEU A 8 -2.97 16.99 -9.43
C LEU A 8 -1.97 16.82 -10.58
N LYS A 9 -0.87 17.58 -10.57
CA LYS A 9 0.20 17.47 -11.57
C LYS A 9 0.76 16.05 -11.65
N TRP A 10 1.09 15.45 -10.51
CA TRP A 10 1.63 14.09 -10.50
C TRP A 10 0.61 13.07 -11.03
N VAL A 11 -0.67 13.18 -10.65
CA VAL A 11 -1.73 12.31 -11.18
C VAL A 11 -1.88 12.48 -12.70
N ASP A 12 -1.84 13.72 -13.21
CA ASP A 12 -1.90 14.00 -14.65
C ASP A 12 -0.72 13.38 -15.41
N GLU A 13 0.48 13.43 -14.83
CA GLU A 13 1.67 12.74 -15.38
C GLU A 13 1.45 11.22 -15.44
N MET A 14 0.86 10.61 -14.39
CA MET A 14 0.56 9.18 -14.39
C MET A 14 -0.54 8.82 -15.39
N ILE A 15 -1.55 9.67 -15.57
CA ILE A 15 -2.59 9.49 -16.59
C ILE A 15 -1.96 9.53 -17.98
N ALA A 16 -1.08 10.50 -18.25
CA ALA A 16 -0.41 10.63 -19.54
C ALA A 16 0.48 9.42 -19.86
N LEU A 17 1.18 8.89 -18.84
CA LEU A 17 2.02 7.70 -18.98
C LEU A 17 1.18 6.43 -19.19
N CYS A 18 0.23 6.14 -18.28
CA CYS A 18 -0.48 4.87 -18.26
C CYS A 18 -1.67 4.78 -19.23
N LYS A 19 -2.17 5.92 -19.71
CA LYS A 19 -3.28 6.05 -20.68
C LYS A 19 -4.53 5.22 -20.31
N PRO A 20 -5.07 5.38 -19.09
CA PRO A 20 -6.29 4.68 -18.68
C PRO A 20 -7.50 5.10 -19.50
N GLU A 21 -8.51 4.23 -19.58
CA GLU A 21 -9.78 4.57 -20.23
C GLU A 21 -10.61 5.54 -19.39
N LYS A 22 -10.54 5.38 -18.07
CA LYS A 22 -11.25 6.21 -17.10
C LYS A 22 -10.37 6.45 -15.89
N VAL A 23 -10.55 7.60 -15.25
CA VAL A 23 -9.93 7.92 -13.96
C VAL A 23 -11.02 8.05 -12.91
N VAL A 24 -10.89 7.33 -11.80
CA VAL A 24 -11.80 7.37 -10.66
C VAL A 24 -11.02 7.73 -9.42
N TRP A 25 -11.40 8.81 -8.77
CA TRP A 25 -10.85 9.15 -7.47
C TRP A 25 -11.62 8.44 -6.37
N ILE A 26 -10.88 7.81 -5.46
CA ILE A 26 -11.46 7.10 -4.33
C ILE A 26 -11.66 8.08 -3.17
N ASP A 27 -12.92 8.31 -2.80
CA ASP A 27 -13.30 9.28 -1.78
C ASP A 27 -13.39 8.69 -0.37
N GLY A 28 -13.44 7.37 -0.27
CA GLY A 28 -13.53 6.62 1.00
C GLY A 28 -14.96 6.45 1.52
N SER A 29 -15.98 6.84 0.75
CA SER A 29 -17.39 6.64 1.10
C SER A 29 -17.79 5.16 1.04
N GLN A 30 -18.73 4.77 1.90
CA GLN A 30 -19.25 3.41 1.91
C GLN A 30 -19.97 3.10 0.60
N GLU A 31 -20.70 4.07 0.04
CA GLU A 31 -21.42 3.93 -1.22
C GLU A 31 -20.49 3.60 -2.39
N GLN A 32 -19.33 4.27 -2.45
CA GLN A 32 -18.33 3.98 -3.48
C GLN A 32 -17.71 2.59 -3.30
N ILE A 33 -17.41 2.19 -2.06
CA ILE A 33 -16.87 0.87 -1.76
C ILE A 33 -17.88 -0.23 -2.11
N ASP A 34 -19.15 -0.06 -1.73
CA ASP A 34 -20.22 -1.01 -2.03
C ASP A 34 -20.43 -1.17 -3.54
N ALA A 35 -20.37 -0.07 -4.30
CA ALA A 35 -20.45 -0.11 -5.75
C ALA A 35 -19.30 -0.93 -6.37
N LEU A 36 -18.07 -0.75 -5.89
CA LEU A 36 -16.91 -1.52 -6.34
C LEU A 36 -17.00 -3.00 -5.95
N ILE A 37 -17.54 -3.30 -4.76
CA ILE A 37 -17.80 -4.69 -4.33
C ILE A 37 -18.83 -5.34 -5.26
N GLU A 38 -19.90 -4.64 -5.59
CA GLU A 38 -20.92 -5.14 -6.51
C GLU A 38 -20.33 -5.36 -7.91
N GLU A 39 -19.50 -4.45 -8.40
CA GLU A 39 -18.79 -4.61 -9.68
C GLU A 39 -18.00 -5.92 -9.70
N VAL A 40 -17.04 -6.12 -8.78
CA VAL A 40 -16.19 -7.33 -8.79
C VAL A 40 -16.97 -8.62 -8.51
N THR A 41 -18.09 -8.55 -7.80
CA THR A 41 -18.92 -9.73 -7.51
C THR A 41 -19.92 -10.05 -8.61
N SER A 42 -20.25 -9.10 -9.49
CA SER A 42 -21.09 -9.29 -10.68
C SER A 42 -20.32 -9.80 -11.91
N LEU A 43 -18.98 -9.71 -11.91
CA LEU A 43 -18.15 -10.18 -13.02
C LEU A 43 -18.38 -11.67 -13.35
N PRO A 44 -18.16 -12.11 -14.59
CA PRO A 44 -18.11 -13.52 -14.95
C PRO A 44 -17.10 -14.33 -14.11
N ASP A 45 -17.36 -15.63 -13.91
CA ASP A 45 -16.52 -16.49 -13.05
C ASP A 45 -15.09 -16.70 -13.56
N ASP A 46 -14.87 -16.57 -14.86
CA ASP A 46 -13.57 -16.63 -15.52
C ASP A 46 -12.84 -15.28 -15.54
N SER A 47 -13.49 -14.21 -15.07
CA SER A 47 -12.86 -12.90 -14.96
C SER A 47 -11.77 -12.91 -13.91
N TRP A 48 -10.63 -12.32 -14.26
CA TRP A 48 -9.48 -12.25 -13.36
C TRP A 48 -9.79 -11.42 -12.10
N ASP A 49 -10.59 -10.36 -12.23
CA ASP A 49 -10.95 -9.50 -11.10
C ASP A 49 -12.14 -10.00 -10.28
N LYS A 50 -12.69 -11.19 -10.61
CA LYS A 50 -13.83 -11.78 -9.90
C LYS A 50 -13.52 -11.95 -8.42
N MET A 51 -14.49 -11.55 -7.61
CA MET A 51 -14.54 -11.89 -6.18
C MET A 51 -15.90 -12.51 -5.85
N TYR A 52 -15.93 -13.26 -4.75
CA TYR A 52 -17.11 -13.99 -4.31
C TYR A 52 -17.52 -13.53 -2.92
N LYS A 53 -18.79 -13.16 -2.73
CA LYS A 53 -19.33 -12.95 -1.39
C LYS A 53 -19.29 -14.29 -0.63
N LEU A 54 -18.73 -14.30 0.58
CA LEU A 54 -18.78 -15.46 1.46
C LEU A 54 -20.19 -15.62 2.06
N ASN A 55 -20.43 -16.75 2.73
CA ASN A 55 -21.70 -16.97 3.43
C ASN A 55 -21.93 -15.82 4.44
N PRO A 56 -22.96 -14.98 4.26
CA PRO A 56 -23.14 -13.76 5.07
C PRO A 56 -23.56 -14.05 6.51
N GLU A 57 -24.12 -15.23 6.81
CA GLU A 57 -24.45 -15.63 8.18
C GLU A 57 -23.19 -15.92 9.01
N LYS A 58 -22.13 -16.41 8.36
CA LYS A 58 -20.85 -16.74 9.01
C LYS A 58 -19.81 -15.64 8.88
N TYR A 59 -19.77 -14.98 7.72
CA TYR A 59 -18.77 -14.00 7.32
C TYR A 59 -19.45 -12.82 6.64
N PRO A 60 -20.22 -12.00 7.39
CA PRO A 60 -20.89 -10.84 6.82
C PRO A 60 -19.87 -9.89 6.18
N ASN A 61 -20.22 -9.35 5.01
CA ASN A 61 -19.40 -8.40 4.24
C ASN A 61 -17.99 -8.89 3.90
N CYS A 62 -17.78 -10.20 3.85
CA CYS A 62 -16.49 -10.78 3.47
C CYS A 62 -16.48 -11.26 2.02
N LEU A 63 -15.36 -11.03 1.34
CA LEU A 63 -15.11 -11.46 -0.03
C LEU A 63 -14.00 -12.50 -0.07
N TYR A 64 -14.11 -13.41 -1.04
CA TYR A 64 -13.07 -14.35 -1.41
C TYR A 64 -12.55 -14.00 -2.81
N HIS A 65 -11.23 -13.90 -2.95
CA HIS A 65 -10.55 -13.63 -4.21
C HIS A 65 -9.46 -14.68 -4.45
N ARG A 66 -9.30 -15.11 -5.70
CA ARG A 66 -8.28 -16.06 -6.13
C ARG A 66 -7.26 -15.35 -7.01
N THR A 67 -6.02 -15.28 -6.55
CA THR A 67 -4.94 -14.74 -7.35
C THR A 67 -4.45 -15.75 -8.39
N ARG A 68 -3.62 -15.31 -9.32
CA ARG A 68 -2.97 -16.21 -10.28
C ARG A 68 -1.94 -17.09 -9.57
N PRO A 69 -1.75 -18.36 -9.99
CA PRO A 69 -0.78 -19.26 -9.34
C PRO A 69 0.67 -18.76 -9.33
N ASN A 70 1.03 -17.90 -10.29
CA ASN A 70 2.37 -17.30 -10.41
C ASN A 70 2.55 -16.02 -9.56
N ASP A 71 1.53 -15.62 -8.78
CA ASP A 71 1.52 -14.38 -8.00
C ASP A 71 0.78 -14.59 -6.67
N VAL A 72 1.48 -15.27 -5.76
CA VAL A 72 0.94 -15.75 -4.47
C VAL A 72 1.77 -15.29 -3.27
N ALA A 73 2.84 -14.52 -3.50
CA ALA A 73 3.76 -14.08 -2.46
C ALA A 73 4.49 -12.80 -2.86
N ARG A 74 5.22 -12.23 -1.91
CA ARG A 74 6.22 -11.21 -2.23
C ARG A 74 7.38 -11.85 -3.01
N VAL A 75 8.03 -11.04 -3.82
CA VAL A 75 9.19 -11.43 -4.64
C VAL A 75 10.39 -10.56 -4.27
N GLU A 76 11.16 -11.03 -3.30
CA GLU A 76 12.29 -10.28 -2.74
C GLU A 76 13.36 -9.95 -3.80
N ASP A 77 13.63 -10.87 -4.73
CA ASP A 77 14.57 -10.73 -5.85
C ASP A 77 14.16 -9.64 -6.86
N ARG A 78 12.87 -9.30 -6.90
CA ARG A 78 12.30 -8.24 -7.76
C ARG A 78 11.96 -6.96 -7.00
N THR A 79 12.39 -6.85 -5.74
CA THR A 79 12.19 -5.66 -4.91
C THR A 79 13.49 -4.85 -4.83
N PHE A 80 13.46 -3.56 -5.17
CA PHE A 80 14.65 -2.71 -5.28
C PHE A 80 14.54 -1.43 -4.46
N ILE A 81 15.68 -1.04 -3.87
CA ILE A 81 15.90 0.29 -3.31
C ILE A 81 16.80 1.06 -4.29
N CYS A 82 16.21 1.98 -5.04
CA CYS A 82 16.90 2.83 -5.99
C CYS A 82 17.24 4.18 -5.32
N SER A 83 18.20 4.15 -4.41
CA SER A 83 18.84 5.36 -3.87
C SER A 83 19.83 5.94 -4.90
N LYS A 84 20.16 7.23 -4.79
CA LYS A 84 21.13 7.90 -5.69
C LYS A 84 22.46 7.16 -5.78
N GLU A 85 22.99 6.77 -4.62
CA GLU A 85 24.21 5.99 -4.49
C GLU A 85 23.91 4.57 -4.02
N LYS A 86 24.66 3.58 -4.51
CA LYS A 86 24.52 2.16 -4.10
C LYS A 86 24.69 1.94 -2.60
N SER A 87 25.56 2.72 -1.97
CA SER A 87 25.76 2.70 -0.51
C SER A 87 24.52 3.12 0.28
N GLY A 88 23.63 3.92 -0.32
CA GLY A 88 22.36 4.33 0.29
C GLY A 88 21.37 3.18 0.46
N ALA A 89 21.39 2.19 -0.43
CA ALA A 89 20.63 0.96 -0.28
C ALA A 89 21.30 -0.01 0.70
N GLY A 90 22.63 -0.04 0.73
CA GLY A 90 23.39 -0.89 1.63
C GLY A 90 23.37 -2.38 1.24
N PRO A 91 23.96 -3.26 2.07
CA PRO A 91 24.22 -4.65 1.70
C PRO A 91 23.00 -5.58 1.79
N THR A 92 21.90 -5.13 2.40
CA THR A 92 20.68 -5.94 2.61
C THR A 92 19.62 -5.76 1.53
N ASN A 93 19.86 -4.88 0.55
CA ASN A 93 18.88 -4.48 -0.45
C ASN A 93 19.42 -4.72 -1.87
N ASN A 94 18.51 -5.06 -2.79
CA ASN A 94 18.83 -5.00 -4.22
C ASN A 94 18.85 -3.53 -4.65
N TRP A 95 19.85 -3.15 -5.44
CA TRP A 95 20.03 -1.79 -5.91
C TRP A 95 20.23 -1.77 -7.42
N MET A 96 19.65 -0.75 -8.04
CA MET A 96 19.91 -0.33 -9.41
C MET A 96 19.89 1.20 -9.42
N ALA A 97 20.68 1.84 -10.28
CA ALA A 97 20.68 3.29 -10.38
C ALA A 97 19.26 3.80 -10.70
N PRO A 98 18.79 4.91 -10.08
CA PRO A 98 17.43 5.39 -10.28
C PRO A 98 17.07 5.64 -11.74
N ASP A 99 17.99 6.25 -12.51
CA ASP A 99 17.78 6.56 -13.92
C ASP A 99 17.72 5.31 -14.80
N GLU A 100 18.58 4.31 -14.52
CA GLU A 100 18.55 3.01 -15.20
C GLU A 100 17.24 2.28 -14.92
N MET A 101 16.79 2.28 -13.66
CA MET A 101 15.53 1.64 -13.27
C MET A 101 14.32 2.35 -13.88
N LYS A 102 14.30 3.68 -13.92
CA LYS A 102 13.23 4.43 -14.60
C LYS A 102 13.24 4.16 -16.10
N ALA A 103 14.40 4.15 -16.74
CA ALA A 103 14.53 3.81 -18.16
C ALA A 103 14.03 2.39 -18.48
N LEU A 104 14.22 1.43 -17.56
CA LEU A 104 13.69 0.08 -17.65
C LEU A 104 12.16 0.05 -17.48
N LEU A 105 11.61 0.75 -16.49
CA LEU A 105 10.20 0.65 -16.11
C LEU A 105 9.27 1.51 -16.95
N THR A 106 9.68 2.72 -17.35
CA THR A 106 8.82 3.66 -18.10
C THR A 106 8.20 3.02 -19.35
N PRO A 107 8.94 2.27 -20.20
CA PRO A 107 8.33 1.56 -21.32
C PRO A 107 7.30 0.51 -20.94
N MET A 108 7.40 -0.09 -19.74
CA MET A 108 6.43 -1.07 -19.25
C MET A 108 5.13 -0.40 -18.79
N TYR A 109 5.19 0.86 -18.34
CA TYR A 109 4.03 1.63 -17.93
C TYR A 109 3.34 2.36 -19.09
N ASP A 110 4.03 2.62 -20.20
CA ASP A 110 3.46 3.38 -21.32
C ASP A 110 2.20 2.69 -21.88
N GLY A 111 1.05 3.30 -21.63
CA GLY A 111 -0.24 2.77 -22.05
C GLY A 111 -0.69 1.47 -21.37
N VAL A 112 -0.08 1.09 -20.25
CA VAL A 112 -0.37 -0.19 -19.57
C VAL A 112 -1.81 -0.31 -19.05
N MET A 113 -2.51 0.82 -18.86
CA MET A 113 -3.89 0.86 -18.37
C MET A 113 -4.92 1.08 -19.47
N LYS A 114 -4.55 0.99 -20.76
CA LYS A 114 -5.53 1.08 -21.85
C LYS A 114 -6.64 0.04 -21.66
N GLY A 115 -7.90 0.48 -21.75
CA GLY A 115 -9.07 -0.36 -21.51
C GLY A 115 -9.34 -0.68 -20.03
N ARG A 116 -8.63 -0.03 -19.09
CA ARG A 116 -8.79 -0.19 -17.65
C ARG A 116 -9.06 1.16 -16.99
N THR A 117 -9.75 1.11 -15.86
CA THR A 117 -9.91 2.27 -14.97
C THR A 117 -8.65 2.46 -14.13
N MET A 118 -8.11 3.66 -14.09
CA MET A 118 -7.15 4.08 -13.07
C MET A 118 -7.90 4.60 -11.84
N TYR A 119 -7.65 3.99 -10.70
CA TYR A 119 -8.13 4.41 -9.39
C TYR A 119 -7.05 5.24 -8.71
N VAL A 120 -7.41 6.45 -8.27
CA VAL A 120 -6.54 7.33 -7.47
C VAL A 120 -6.94 7.21 -6.01
N ILE A 121 -6.06 6.64 -5.21
CA ILE A 121 -6.29 6.26 -3.81
C ILE A 121 -5.47 7.18 -2.89
N PRO A 122 -6.04 8.28 -2.39
CA PRO A 122 -5.43 9.03 -1.30
C PRO A 122 -5.58 8.26 0.02
N TYR A 123 -4.53 8.22 0.84
CA TYR A 123 -4.57 7.57 2.14
C TYR A 123 -3.60 8.19 3.16
N SER A 124 -3.95 8.06 4.44
CA SER A 124 -3.13 8.51 5.55
C SER A 124 -2.54 7.33 6.33
N MET A 125 -1.22 7.40 6.56
CA MET A 125 -0.44 6.51 7.41
C MET A 125 -0.42 7.05 8.85
N GLY A 126 -1.54 6.84 9.54
CA GLY A 126 -1.75 7.30 10.91
C GLY A 126 -3.17 7.80 11.12
N PRO A 127 -3.52 8.27 12.32
CA PRO A 127 -4.79 8.95 12.56
C PRO A 127 -4.88 10.25 11.73
N ILE A 128 -6.05 10.50 11.14
CA ILE A 128 -6.34 11.78 10.47
C ILE A 128 -6.19 12.93 11.47
N GLY A 129 -5.63 14.05 11.03
CA GLY A 129 -5.35 15.23 11.84
C GLY A 129 -4.11 15.11 12.75
N SER A 130 -3.48 13.94 12.85
CA SER A 130 -2.23 13.80 13.60
C SER A 130 -1.07 14.52 12.90
N PRO A 131 -0.26 15.35 13.59
CA PRO A 131 0.92 15.97 12.98
C PRO A 131 2.01 14.95 12.61
N LEU A 132 1.90 13.70 13.08
CA LEU A 132 2.81 12.61 12.76
C LEU A 132 2.34 11.75 11.59
N ALA A 133 1.12 11.94 11.09
CA ALA A 133 0.61 11.14 10.00
C ALA A 133 1.27 11.56 8.69
N LYS A 134 1.67 10.57 7.89
CA LYS A 134 2.23 10.78 6.56
C LYS A 134 1.18 10.43 5.51
N VAL A 135 1.13 11.18 4.42
CA VAL A 135 0.13 11.01 3.36
C VAL A 135 0.75 10.28 2.17
N GLY A 136 -0.01 9.36 1.57
CA GLY A 136 0.32 8.73 0.31
C GLY A 136 -0.83 8.87 -0.69
N VAL A 137 -0.48 8.87 -1.98
CA VAL A 137 -1.44 8.73 -3.07
C VAL A 137 -0.98 7.57 -3.94
N GLU A 138 -1.80 6.53 -4.02
CA GLU A 138 -1.53 5.37 -4.86
C GLU A 138 -2.45 5.40 -6.08
N VAL A 139 -1.90 5.29 -7.28
CA VAL A 139 -2.66 5.06 -8.52
C VAL A 139 -2.56 3.59 -8.92
N THR A 140 -3.69 2.97 -9.25
CA THR A 140 -3.76 1.54 -9.58
C THR A 140 -4.86 1.23 -10.59
N ASP A 141 -4.70 0.17 -11.38
CA ASP A 141 -5.74 -0.41 -12.23
C ASP A 141 -6.51 -1.58 -11.55
N SER A 142 -6.50 -1.65 -10.21
CA SER A 142 -7.02 -2.80 -9.47
C SER A 142 -8.02 -2.45 -8.38
N ILE A 143 -9.26 -2.92 -8.54
CA ILE A 143 -10.29 -2.85 -7.49
C ILE A 143 -9.87 -3.65 -6.25
N TYR A 144 -9.18 -4.79 -6.42
CA TYR A 144 -8.63 -5.54 -5.29
C TYR A 144 -7.73 -4.68 -4.41
N VAL A 145 -6.91 -3.82 -5.02
CA VAL A 145 -6.04 -2.90 -4.30
C VAL A 145 -6.87 -1.84 -3.59
N VAL A 146 -7.84 -1.23 -4.26
CA VAL A 146 -8.75 -0.24 -3.65
C VAL A 146 -9.42 -0.80 -2.39
N LEU A 147 -10.06 -1.97 -2.50
CA LEU A 147 -10.80 -2.58 -1.41
C LEU A 147 -9.90 -2.95 -0.22
N ASN A 148 -8.68 -3.43 -0.48
CA ASN A 148 -7.74 -3.76 0.60
C ASN A 148 -7.08 -2.52 1.19
N MET A 149 -6.82 -1.47 0.41
CA MET A 149 -6.31 -0.20 0.93
C MET A 149 -7.35 0.50 1.82
N ASN A 150 -8.64 0.36 1.52
CA ASN A 150 -9.74 0.82 2.39
C ASN A 150 -9.68 0.18 3.79
N ILE A 151 -9.34 -1.11 3.87
CA ILE A 151 -9.20 -1.83 5.16
C ILE A 151 -7.88 -1.44 5.85
N MET A 152 -6.80 -1.35 5.08
CA MET A 152 -5.44 -1.26 5.61
C MET A 152 -5.00 0.16 5.99
N THR A 153 -5.68 1.19 5.50
CA THR A 153 -5.30 2.59 5.66
C THR A 153 -6.50 3.48 5.96
N ARG A 154 -6.27 4.74 6.35
CA ARG A 154 -7.34 5.74 6.40
C ARG A 154 -7.43 6.36 5.01
N MET A 155 -8.19 5.69 4.16
CA MET A 155 -8.32 6.03 2.75
C MET A 155 -9.36 7.13 2.53
N GLY A 156 -9.25 7.87 1.43
CA GLY A 156 -10.26 8.79 0.95
C GLY A 156 -9.91 10.27 1.13
N LYS A 157 -10.90 11.13 0.93
CA LYS A 157 -10.73 12.60 0.89
C LYS A 157 -10.04 13.16 2.14
N GLN A 158 -10.39 12.61 3.29
CA GLN A 158 -9.86 12.98 4.61
C GLN A 158 -8.33 12.88 4.70
N ALA A 159 -7.68 12.03 3.90
CA ALA A 159 -6.22 11.92 3.90
C ALA A 159 -5.54 13.24 3.51
N PHE A 160 -6.20 14.09 2.72
CA PHE A 160 -5.66 15.38 2.33
C PHE A 160 -5.69 16.43 3.46
N GLU A 161 -6.44 16.21 4.55
CA GLU A 161 -6.44 17.13 5.70
C GLU A 161 -5.04 17.26 6.31
N ASN A 162 -4.28 16.17 6.36
CA ASN A 162 -2.89 16.16 6.85
C ASN A 162 -1.88 16.71 5.83
N LEU A 163 -2.17 16.64 4.53
CA LEU A 163 -1.28 17.14 3.48
C LEU A 163 -1.44 18.65 3.25
N GLY A 164 -2.67 19.14 3.31
CA GLY A 164 -3.02 20.51 2.96
C GLY A 164 -3.01 20.79 1.45
N ASP A 165 -3.31 22.04 1.11
CA ASP A 165 -3.60 22.47 -0.27
C ASP A 165 -2.36 22.75 -1.13
N THR A 166 -1.14 22.76 -0.57
CA THR A 166 0.06 23.13 -1.35
C THR A 166 1.30 22.28 -1.05
N SER A 167 1.24 21.36 -0.09
CA SER A 167 2.38 20.52 0.26
C SER A 167 2.76 19.57 -0.88
N ASP A 168 4.05 19.27 -1.01
CA ASP A 168 4.57 18.23 -1.89
C ASP A 168 5.07 17.00 -1.09
N ASP A 169 4.90 17.00 0.23
CA ASP A 169 5.35 15.92 1.13
C ASP A 169 4.33 14.78 1.20
N PHE A 170 4.11 14.12 0.06
CA PHE A 170 3.32 12.89 -0.02
C PHE A 170 4.07 11.79 -0.75
N VAL A 171 3.77 10.55 -0.40
CA VAL A 171 4.34 9.39 -1.09
C VAL A 171 3.56 9.08 -2.36
N ARG A 172 4.27 9.05 -3.47
CA ARG A 172 3.76 8.77 -4.82
C ARG A 172 3.82 7.28 -5.12
N GLY A 173 2.68 6.60 -5.13
CA GLY A 173 2.58 5.18 -5.45
C GLY A 173 2.02 4.98 -6.86
N LEU A 174 2.80 4.40 -7.77
CA LEU A 174 2.33 3.94 -9.08
C LEU A 174 2.25 2.42 -9.08
N HIS A 175 1.07 1.87 -9.33
CA HIS A 175 0.85 0.44 -9.44
C HIS A 175 0.09 0.08 -10.73
N SER A 176 0.50 -0.99 -11.41
CA SER A 176 -0.32 -1.63 -12.45
C SER A 176 -0.17 -3.15 -12.35
N LYS A 177 -1.29 -3.88 -12.41
CA LYS A 177 -1.25 -5.34 -12.49
C LYS A 177 -0.63 -5.82 -13.80
N ALA A 178 -0.76 -5.01 -14.87
CA ALA A 178 -0.35 -5.37 -16.22
C ALA A 178 -0.83 -6.80 -16.59
N ASP A 179 0.08 -7.70 -16.95
CA ASP A 179 -0.23 -9.09 -17.30
C ASP A 179 0.14 -10.10 -16.18
N VAL A 180 0.60 -9.61 -15.01
CA VAL A 180 1.17 -10.42 -13.93
C VAL A 180 2.30 -11.34 -14.43
N ASP A 181 3.11 -10.82 -15.36
CA ASP A 181 4.28 -11.50 -15.87
C ASP A 181 5.40 -11.53 -14.80
N PRO A 182 5.77 -12.70 -14.25
CA PRO A 182 6.78 -12.78 -13.20
C PRO A 182 8.16 -12.29 -13.66
N GLU A 183 8.48 -12.36 -14.96
CA GLU A 183 9.78 -11.93 -15.49
C GLU A 183 9.90 -10.40 -15.61
N LYS A 184 8.75 -9.73 -15.71
CA LYS A 184 8.62 -8.26 -15.76
C LYS A 184 8.08 -7.68 -14.46
N ARG A 185 8.14 -8.44 -13.38
CA ARG A 185 7.67 -8.02 -12.05
C ARG A 185 8.73 -7.15 -11.38
N TYR A 186 8.30 -5.99 -10.87
CA TYR A 186 9.17 -5.07 -10.14
C TYR A 186 8.40 -4.38 -9.02
N ILE A 187 9.05 -4.24 -7.87
CA ILE A 187 8.55 -3.48 -6.71
C ILE A 187 9.67 -2.55 -6.26
N VAL A 188 9.67 -1.32 -6.75
CA VAL A 188 10.80 -0.39 -6.67
C VAL A 188 10.47 0.79 -5.75
N GLN A 189 11.44 1.19 -4.95
CA GLN A 189 11.37 2.34 -4.08
C GLN A 189 12.44 3.35 -4.49
N PHE A 190 12.06 4.63 -4.60
CA PHE A 190 12.94 5.76 -4.84
C PHE A 190 12.88 6.67 -3.60
N PRO A 191 13.73 6.42 -2.58
CA PRO A 191 13.59 7.04 -1.27
C PRO A 191 13.67 8.57 -1.28
N GLU A 192 14.59 9.13 -2.07
CA GLU A 192 14.80 10.57 -2.19
C GLU A 192 13.64 11.31 -2.87
N GLU A 193 12.79 10.59 -3.60
CA GLU A 193 11.64 11.15 -4.32
C GLU A 193 10.30 10.87 -3.63
N ASN A 194 10.33 10.15 -2.49
CA ASN A 194 9.13 9.61 -1.86
C ASN A 194 8.26 8.81 -2.86
N THR A 195 8.88 8.04 -3.76
CA THR A 195 8.18 7.38 -4.87
C THR A 195 8.29 5.86 -4.79
N ILE A 196 7.20 5.16 -5.13
CA ILE A 196 7.11 3.70 -5.17
C ILE A 196 6.47 3.30 -6.51
N TRP A 197 7.15 2.46 -7.29
CA TRP A 197 6.61 1.89 -8.53
C TRP A 197 6.46 0.37 -8.40
N SER A 198 5.28 -0.17 -8.68
CA SER A 198 5.01 -1.60 -8.71
C SER A 198 4.31 -2.03 -10.00
N ILE A 199 4.79 -3.08 -10.65
CA ILE A 199 4.19 -3.59 -11.89
C ILE A 199 4.24 -5.12 -11.96
N ASN A 200 3.30 -5.71 -12.70
CA ASN A 200 3.20 -7.16 -12.96
C ASN A 200 3.03 -8.02 -11.69
N SER A 201 2.34 -7.47 -10.70
CA SER A 201 1.81 -8.23 -9.56
C SER A 201 0.42 -7.70 -9.21
N ALA A 202 -0.38 -8.55 -8.59
CA ALA A 202 -1.70 -8.29 -8.03
C ALA A 202 -1.77 -8.71 -6.55
N TYR A 203 -0.64 -9.11 -5.93
CA TYR A 203 -0.63 -9.78 -4.63
C TYR A 203 -0.09 -8.93 -3.48
N GLY A 204 -0.93 -8.76 -2.45
CA GLY A 204 -0.52 -8.40 -1.09
C GLY A 204 0.52 -7.28 -0.99
N GLY A 205 1.68 -7.57 -0.42
CA GLY A 205 2.71 -6.55 -0.14
C GLY A 205 3.42 -5.97 -1.37
N ASN A 206 3.20 -6.53 -2.57
CA ASN A 206 3.72 -5.97 -3.82
C ASN A 206 2.85 -4.79 -4.27
N VAL A 207 1.54 -4.88 -4.05
CA VAL A 207 0.55 -3.96 -4.61
C VAL A 207 -0.14 -3.08 -3.58
N LEU A 208 -0.18 -3.46 -2.31
CA LEU A 208 -0.73 -2.62 -1.24
C LEU A 208 0.38 -1.70 -0.73
N LEU A 209 0.64 -0.61 -1.45
CA LEU A 209 1.88 0.15 -1.30
C LEU A 209 2.01 0.82 0.08
N GLY A 210 0.88 1.14 0.73
CA GLY A 210 0.85 1.59 2.13
C GLY A 210 1.45 0.58 3.12
N LYS A 211 1.42 -0.74 2.83
CA LYS A 211 1.70 -1.80 3.81
C LYS A 211 3.17 -1.98 4.16
N LYS A 212 4.04 -2.18 3.16
CA LYS A 212 5.47 -2.46 3.37
C LYS A 212 6.34 -1.46 2.62
N CYS A 213 5.97 -1.15 1.38
CA CYS A 213 6.68 -0.19 0.54
C CYS A 213 6.74 1.18 1.22
N PHE A 214 5.59 1.70 1.67
CA PHE A 214 5.58 2.93 2.46
C PHE A 214 5.95 2.68 3.93
N ALA A 215 5.10 1.98 4.69
CA ALA A 215 5.19 1.91 6.16
C ALA A 215 6.54 1.45 6.73
N LEU A 216 7.40 0.80 5.93
CA LEU A 216 8.75 0.41 6.35
C LEU A 216 9.82 0.97 5.42
N ARG A 217 9.75 0.75 4.09
CA ARG A 217 10.89 1.07 3.22
C ARG A 217 11.07 2.57 3.03
N ILE A 218 10.06 3.29 2.52
CA ILE A 218 10.11 4.75 2.43
C ILE A 218 10.13 5.39 3.83
N ALA A 219 9.30 4.89 4.74
CA ALA A 219 9.19 5.44 6.10
C ALA A 219 10.50 5.34 6.90
N SER A 220 11.31 4.27 6.74
CA SER A 220 12.61 4.18 7.42
C SER A 220 13.62 5.19 6.90
N PHE A 221 13.58 5.51 5.60
CA PHE A 221 14.38 6.59 5.03
C PHE A 221 13.93 7.96 5.55
N GLN A 222 12.61 8.21 5.60
CA GLN A 222 12.05 9.42 6.20
C GLN A 222 12.44 9.53 7.69
N GLY A 223 12.24 8.47 8.46
CA GLY A 223 12.59 8.42 9.88
C GLY A 223 14.06 8.69 10.16
N LYS A 224 14.97 8.12 9.34
CA LYS A 224 16.40 8.44 9.42
C LYS A 224 16.67 9.94 9.26
N ASN A 225 16.02 10.58 8.29
CA ASN A 225 16.26 11.99 7.96
C ASN A 225 15.53 12.96 8.88
N GLU A 226 14.45 12.51 9.52
CA GLU A 226 13.56 13.31 10.37
C GLU A 226 13.68 12.95 11.87
N ALA A 227 14.65 12.11 12.24
CA ALA A 227 14.94 11.67 13.61
C ALA A 227 13.79 10.91 14.32
N TRP A 228 13.13 9.98 13.62
CA TRP A 228 12.18 9.02 14.19
C TRP A 228 12.37 7.61 13.61
N MET A 229 11.64 6.62 14.13
CA MET A 229 11.84 5.21 13.80
C MET A 229 10.61 4.58 13.14
N ALA A 230 10.81 3.98 11.96
CA ALA A 230 9.79 3.19 11.27
C ALA A 230 10.13 1.70 11.40
N GLU A 231 9.54 1.04 12.39
CA GLU A 231 10.00 -0.28 12.83
C GLU A 231 9.03 -1.41 12.49
N HIS A 232 9.58 -2.60 12.25
CA HIS A 232 8.77 -3.80 12.05
C HIS A 232 8.30 -4.42 13.38
N MET A 233 7.62 -3.64 14.21
CA MET A 233 7.19 -4.04 15.56
C MET A 233 5.67 -4.24 15.66
N LEU A 234 5.24 -5.02 16.65
CA LEU A 234 3.88 -4.91 17.20
C LEU A 234 3.87 -3.83 18.29
N ILE A 235 2.69 -3.32 18.64
CA ILE A 235 2.49 -2.47 19.82
C ILE A 235 1.43 -3.17 20.69
N LEU A 236 1.76 -3.42 21.95
CA LEU A 236 0.89 -4.10 22.92
C LEU A 236 0.74 -3.24 24.17
N GLY A 237 -0.50 -2.94 24.57
CA GLY A 237 -0.81 -2.36 25.87
C GLY A 237 -1.12 -3.44 26.89
N VAL A 238 -0.33 -3.53 27.96
CA VAL A 238 -0.54 -4.46 29.08
C VAL A 238 -1.03 -3.67 30.29
N LYS A 239 -2.26 -3.96 30.72
CA LYS A 239 -2.88 -3.33 31.88
C LYS A 239 -2.69 -4.19 33.12
N LYS A 240 -2.12 -3.63 34.17
CA LYS A 240 -1.99 -4.25 35.49
C LYS A 240 -3.34 -4.28 36.22
N PRO A 241 -3.49 -5.15 37.24
CA PRO A 241 -4.68 -5.19 38.10
C PRO A 241 -4.99 -3.85 38.78
N ASP A 242 -3.97 -3.08 39.14
CA ASP A 242 -4.09 -1.73 39.73
C ASP A 242 -4.56 -0.65 38.72
N GLY A 243 -4.67 -1.01 37.44
CA GLY A 243 -5.13 -0.14 36.37
C GLY A 243 -4.03 0.50 35.52
N ASP A 244 -2.76 0.45 35.95
CA ASP A 244 -1.61 1.03 35.24
C ASP A 244 -1.34 0.29 33.92
N VAL A 245 -1.15 1.03 32.83
CA VAL A 245 -0.90 0.48 31.50
C VAL A 245 0.55 0.68 31.10
N LYS A 246 1.20 -0.40 30.64
CA LYS A 246 2.53 -0.37 30.03
C LYS A 246 2.42 -0.72 28.55
N TYR A 247 3.16 0.00 27.72
CA TYR A 247 3.23 -0.26 26.29
C TYR A 247 4.53 -0.96 25.95
N ILE A 248 4.42 -2.03 25.16
CA ILE A 248 5.54 -2.85 24.72
C ILE A 248 5.58 -2.83 23.20
N THR A 249 6.76 -2.57 22.64
CA THR A 249 7.05 -2.76 21.22
C THR A 249 7.93 -3.99 21.05
N ALA A 250 7.61 -4.85 20.09
CA ALA A 250 8.40 -6.07 19.87
C ALA A 250 8.53 -6.43 18.39
N ALA A 251 9.77 -6.69 17.96
CA ALA A 251 10.11 -7.13 16.60
C ALA A 251 10.34 -8.66 16.59
N PHE A 252 9.73 -9.32 15.62
CA PHE A 252 9.89 -10.75 15.39
C PHE A 252 10.02 -10.99 13.88
N PRO A 253 10.87 -11.94 13.44
CA PRO A 253 10.82 -12.43 12.07
C PRO A 253 9.54 -13.26 11.84
N SER A 254 9.33 -13.66 10.59
CA SER A 254 8.24 -14.56 10.22
C SER A 254 8.32 -15.87 11.02
N ALA A 255 7.16 -16.52 11.21
CA ALA A 255 7.02 -17.80 11.92
C ALA A 255 7.37 -17.80 13.42
N CYS A 256 7.55 -16.63 14.06
CA CYS A 256 7.85 -16.54 15.49
C CYS A 256 6.66 -16.10 16.38
N GLY A 257 5.42 -16.24 15.90
CA GLY A 257 4.23 -15.96 16.72
C GLY A 257 3.99 -14.48 17.04
N LYS A 258 4.49 -13.54 16.23
CA LYS A 258 4.29 -12.08 16.41
C LYS A 258 2.83 -11.71 16.66
N THR A 259 1.91 -12.26 15.86
CA THR A 259 0.47 -12.00 15.99
C THR A 259 -0.12 -12.60 17.27
N ASN A 260 0.35 -13.77 17.68
CA ASN A 260 -0.09 -14.41 18.93
C ASN A 260 0.24 -13.52 20.14
N LEU A 261 1.44 -12.91 20.15
CA LEU A 261 1.80 -11.97 21.22
C LEU A 261 1.04 -10.65 21.11
N ALA A 262 0.81 -10.14 19.90
CA ALA A 262 0.06 -8.89 19.68
C ALA A 262 -1.40 -8.99 20.17
N MET A 263 -1.97 -10.20 20.16
CA MET A 263 -3.33 -10.51 20.63
C MET A 263 -3.31 -11.41 21.87
N LEU A 264 -2.28 -11.27 22.72
CA LEU A 264 -2.11 -12.09 23.91
C LEU A 264 -3.38 -12.05 24.79
N ILE A 265 -3.90 -13.23 25.12
CA ILE A 265 -4.85 -13.40 26.20
C ILE A 265 -4.03 -13.65 27.48
N PRO A 266 -4.04 -12.73 28.46
CA PRO A 266 -3.24 -12.90 29.67
C PRO A 266 -3.60 -14.21 30.39
N PRO A 267 -2.61 -15.00 30.86
CA PRO A 267 -2.88 -16.16 31.70
C PRO A 267 -3.62 -15.77 32.99
N GLU A 268 -4.46 -16.66 33.53
CA GLU A 268 -5.31 -16.37 34.69
C GLU A 268 -4.53 -15.85 35.92
N GLY A 269 -3.31 -16.36 36.15
CA GLY A 269 -2.47 -15.94 37.26
C GLY A 269 -2.06 -14.46 37.24
N TYR A 270 -2.09 -13.81 36.07
CA TYR A 270 -1.75 -12.40 35.89
C TYR A 270 -2.97 -11.47 35.82
N LYS A 271 -4.19 -12.00 35.93
CA LYS A 271 -5.44 -11.22 35.93
C LYS A 271 -5.87 -10.73 37.33
N LYS A 272 -5.20 -11.21 38.38
CA LYS A 272 -5.50 -10.91 39.78
C LYS A 272 -4.60 -9.79 40.30
#